data_AF-A0A6I6UTJ7-F1
#
_entry.id   AF-A0A6I6UTJ7-F1
#
_cell.length_a   1.000
_cell.length_b   1.000
_cell.length_c   1.000
_cell.angle_alpha   90.00
_cell.angle_beta   90.00
_cell.angle_gamma   90.00
#
_symmetry.space_group_name_H-M   'P 1'
#
loop_
_entity.id
_entity.type
_entity.pdbx_description
1 polymer ?
#
loop_
_entity_poly.entity_id
_entity_poly.type
_entity_poly.pdbx_seq_one_letter_code
_entity_poly.pdbx_strand_id
1 'polypeptide(L)'
;MSKQQMEAVKSKIKELENKQDELTNQVIELTQAIEDSTEQLLLGIVSESDVEQAKELLNEKKSELAETTELLQRAYAVRKKLAVEKFVPFAKEHREKRLKEIQSRYDNKVESVIAARNELLKQLAELGQIKSEIGNVNQEYNKTLFDLGIPTEKYGRTINERKVYSPKDYTPEELCLGLKTETQERAYSSGRVPAWVK
;
A
#
# COMPACT_ATOMS: atom_id res chain seq x y z
N MET A 1 -31.63 0.83 1.71
CA MET A 1 -30.67 1.66 2.47
C MET A 1 -31.40 2.19 3.68
N SER A 2 -30.93 1.80 4.86
CA SER A 2 -31.74 1.74 6.09
C SER A 2 -31.90 3.13 6.73
N LYS A 3 -33.08 3.43 7.30
CA LYS A 3 -33.29 4.59 8.19
C LYS A 3 -32.19 4.67 9.26
N GLN A 4 -31.69 3.52 9.71
CA GLN A 4 -30.60 3.38 10.68
C GLN A 4 -29.28 3.99 10.20
N GLN A 5 -28.95 3.92 8.90
CA GLN A 5 -27.70 4.52 8.38
C GLN A 5 -27.77 6.04 8.40
N MET A 6 -28.93 6.63 8.09
CA MET A 6 -29.13 8.07 8.18
C MET A 6 -29.18 8.56 9.63
N GLU A 7 -29.75 7.76 10.54
CA GLU A 7 -29.75 8.06 11.98
C GLU A 7 -28.34 7.99 12.57
N ALA A 8 -27.54 6.97 12.21
CA ALA A 8 -26.15 6.86 12.63
C ALA A 8 -25.27 8.02 12.11
N VAL A 9 -25.46 8.44 10.86
CA VAL A 9 -24.74 9.62 10.34
C VAL A 9 -25.17 10.90 11.06
N LYS A 10 -26.46 11.06 11.38
CA LYS A 10 -26.94 12.21 12.16
C LYS A 10 -26.40 12.22 13.58
N SER A 11 -26.37 11.08 14.28
CA SER A 11 -25.81 11.00 15.62
C SER A 11 -24.32 11.33 15.60
N LYS A 12 -23.57 10.81 14.61
CA LYS A 12 -22.15 11.09 14.49
C LYS A 12 -21.83 12.54 14.16
N ILE A 13 -22.65 13.19 13.33
CA ILE A 13 -22.54 14.63 13.09
C ILE A 13 -22.73 15.40 14.39
N LYS A 14 -23.75 15.06 15.20
CA LYS A 14 -23.99 15.73 16.48
C LYS A 14 -22.83 15.56 17.46
N GLU A 15 -22.25 14.36 17.53
CA GLU A 15 -21.03 14.12 18.34
C GLU A 15 -19.85 14.99 17.87
N LEU A 16 -19.65 15.11 16.55
CA LEU A 16 -18.57 15.92 15.98
C LEU A 16 -18.81 17.42 16.17
N GLU A 17 -20.06 17.89 16.06
CA GLU A 17 -20.47 19.27 16.36
C GLU A 17 -20.16 19.62 17.82
N ASN A 18 -20.60 18.77 18.77
CA ASN A 18 -20.28 18.96 20.19
C ASN A 18 -18.77 18.99 20.44
N LYS A 19 -18.01 18.07 19.84
CA LYS A 19 -16.55 18.02 19.98
C LYS A 19 -15.87 19.26 19.38
N GLN A 20 -16.38 19.77 18.27
CA GLN A 20 -15.88 21.00 17.65
C GLN A 20 -16.11 22.20 18.57
N ASP A 21 -17.29 22.31 19.18
CA ASP A 21 -17.61 23.39 20.13
C ASP A 21 -16.71 23.31 21.38
N GLU A 22 -16.54 22.11 21.95
CA GLU A 22 -15.64 21.87 23.10
C GLU A 22 -14.19 22.25 22.78
N LEU A 23 -13.65 21.78 21.65
CA LEU A 23 -12.29 22.12 21.21
C LEU A 23 -12.12 23.60 20.92
N THR A 24 -13.15 24.26 20.36
CA THR A 24 -13.12 25.71 20.09
C THR A 24 -13.02 26.49 21.40
N ASN A 25 -13.82 26.12 22.41
CA ASN A 25 -13.75 26.74 23.73
C ASN A 25 -12.39 26.51 24.39
N GLN A 26 -11.86 25.28 24.35
CA GLN A 26 -10.52 24.97 24.88
C GLN A 26 -9.41 25.78 24.19
N VAL A 27 -9.48 25.95 22.87
CA VAL A 27 -8.53 26.78 22.12
C VAL A 27 -8.62 28.24 22.53
N ILE A 28 -9.83 28.78 22.74
CA ILE A 28 -10.03 30.17 23.20
C ILE A 28 -9.47 30.34 24.62
N GLU A 29 -9.85 29.47 25.55
CA GLU A 29 -9.40 29.49 26.94
C GLU A 29 -7.88 29.36 27.04
N LEU A 30 -7.26 28.43 26.29
CA LEU A 30 -5.81 28.27 26.26
C LEU A 30 -5.11 29.47 25.64
N THR A 31 -5.69 30.10 24.61
CA THR A 31 -5.11 31.31 24.00
C THR A 31 -5.09 32.45 25.01
N GLN A 32 -6.20 32.68 25.72
CA GLN A 32 -6.28 33.69 26.78
C GLN A 32 -5.32 33.39 27.94
N ALA A 33 -5.28 32.13 28.40
CA ALA A 33 -4.36 31.73 29.47
C ALA A 33 -2.89 31.92 29.09
N ILE A 34 -2.52 31.70 27.82
CA ILE A 34 -1.16 31.97 27.32
C ILE A 34 -0.87 33.47 27.30
N GLU A 35 -1.83 34.30 26.87
CA GLU A 35 -1.68 35.76 26.89
C GLU A 35 -1.45 36.26 28.33
N ASP A 36 -2.29 35.83 29.27
CA ASP A 36 -2.12 36.15 30.70
C ASP A 36 -0.78 35.65 31.26
N SER A 37 -0.37 34.43 30.88
CA SER A 37 0.89 33.84 31.31
C SER A 37 2.11 34.55 30.72
N THR A 38 2.01 35.12 29.52
CA THR A 38 3.08 35.94 28.94
C THR A 38 3.25 37.26 29.69
N GLU A 39 2.17 37.87 30.19
CA GLU A 39 2.26 39.05 31.06
C GLU A 39 2.91 38.70 32.40
N GLN A 40 2.52 37.56 32.99
CA GLN A 40 3.09 37.08 34.25
C GLN A 40 4.57 36.64 34.11
N LEU A 41 4.97 36.13 32.95
CA LEU A 41 6.38 35.86 32.61
C LEU A 41 7.21 37.16 32.61
N LEU A 42 6.69 38.24 32.01
CA LEU A 42 7.36 39.56 32.04
C LEU A 42 7.53 40.11 33.46
N LEU A 43 6.64 39.71 34.38
CA LEU A 43 6.71 40.03 35.80
C LEU A 43 7.56 39.04 36.62
N GLY A 44 8.10 37.99 35.99
CA GLY A 44 8.92 36.95 36.62
C GLY A 44 8.15 35.97 37.51
N ILE A 45 6.83 35.88 37.34
CA ILE A 45 5.93 35.04 38.16
C ILE A 45 5.88 33.60 37.63
N VAL A 46 6.01 33.40 36.32
CA VAL A 46 5.95 32.10 35.63
C VAL A 46 7.21 31.91 34.80
N SER A 47 7.60 30.65 34.52
CA SER A 47 8.79 30.36 33.73
C SER A 47 8.50 30.35 32.22
N GLU A 48 9.55 30.56 31.39
CA GLU A 48 9.43 30.45 29.92
C GLU A 48 8.95 29.05 29.49
N SER A 49 9.38 28.01 30.21
CA SER A 49 9.00 26.61 29.94
C SER A 49 7.49 26.38 30.08
N ASP A 50 6.84 27.03 31.05
CA ASP A 50 5.40 26.85 31.27
C ASP A 50 4.57 27.47 30.14
N VAL A 51 5.02 28.63 29.64
CA VAL A 51 4.43 29.30 28.47
C VAL A 51 4.63 28.48 27.20
N GLU A 52 5.79 27.85 27.05
CA GLU A 52 6.09 27.03 25.87
C GLU A 52 5.27 25.74 25.84
N GLN A 53 5.12 25.05 26.97
CA GLN A 53 4.23 23.88 27.09
C GLN A 53 2.76 24.24 26.79
N ALA A 54 2.28 25.39 27.26
CA ALA A 54 0.93 25.85 26.95
C ALA A 54 0.75 26.12 25.44
N LYS A 55 1.76 26.68 24.76
CA LYS A 55 1.76 26.87 23.30
C LYS A 55 1.76 25.55 22.52
N GLU A 56 2.50 24.55 22.98
CA GLU A 56 2.47 23.20 22.40
C GLU A 56 1.08 22.59 22.51
N LEU A 57 0.47 22.63 23.71
CA LEU A 57 -0.89 22.15 23.93
C LEU A 57 -1.92 22.90 23.07
N LEU A 58 -1.76 24.22 22.90
CA LEU A 58 -2.61 25.01 22.01
C LEU A 58 -2.51 24.53 20.55
N ASN A 59 -1.30 24.23 20.08
CA ASN A 59 -1.09 23.74 18.73
C ASN A 59 -1.70 22.35 18.52
N GLU A 60 -1.58 21.45 19.50
CA GLU A 60 -2.25 20.15 19.47
C GLU A 60 -3.76 20.31 19.37
N LYS A 61 -4.36 21.16 20.21
CA LYS A 61 -5.82 21.40 20.19
C LYS A 61 -6.30 22.07 18.92
N LYS A 62 -5.51 22.97 18.33
CA LYS A 62 -5.80 23.52 16.99
C LYS A 62 -5.74 22.46 15.90
N SER A 63 -4.78 21.53 15.96
CA SER A 63 -4.70 20.41 15.02
C SER A 63 -5.91 19.49 15.16
N GLU A 64 -6.26 19.09 16.38
CA GLU A 64 -7.45 18.28 16.65
C GLU A 64 -8.74 18.95 16.18
N LEU A 65 -8.85 20.28 16.34
CA LEU A 65 -9.99 21.06 15.87
C LEU A 65 -10.08 21.05 14.34
N ALA A 66 -8.95 21.21 13.65
CA ALA A 66 -8.90 21.16 12.18
C ALA A 66 -9.32 19.77 11.65
N GLU A 67 -8.78 18.70 12.22
CA GLU A 67 -9.16 17.32 11.86
C GLU A 67 -10.65 17.06 12.12
N THR A 68 -11.16 17.48 13.27
CA THR A 68 -12.58 17.33 13.64
C THR A 68 -13.48 18.09 12.66
N THR A 69 -13.07 19.31 12.27
CA THR A 69 -13.79 20.13 11.29
C THR A 69 -13.82 19.46 9.91
N GLU A 70 -12.70 18.88 9.47
CA GLU A 70 -12.64 18.16 8.19
C GLU A 70 -13.54 16.92 8.19
N LEU A 71 -13.50 16.14 9.26
CA LEU A 71 -14.37 14.96 9.43
C LEU A 71 -15.85 15.35 9.42
N LEU A 72 -16.21 16.48 10.04
CA LEU A 72 -17.56 17.01 10.08
C LEU A 72 -18.05 17.41 8.67
N GLN A 73 -17.21 18.10 7.90
CA GLN A 73 -17.51 18.41 6.49
C GLN A 73 -17.73 17.16 5.64
N ARG A 74 -16.87 16.14 5.79
CA ARG A 74 -17.02 14.85 5.11
C ARG A 74 -18.33 14.17 5.52
N ALA A 75 -18.70 14.21 6.80
CA ALA A 75 -19.95 13.64 7.31
C ALA A 75 -21.19 14.33 6.72
N TYR A 76 -21.20 15.66 6.61
CA TYR A 76 -22.28 16.39 5.92
C TYR A 76 -22.37 16.02 4.44
N ALA A 77 -21.24 15.87 3.74
CA ALA A 77 -21.24 15.45 2.34
C ALA A 77 -21.84 14.04 2.17
N VAL A 78 -21.53 13.11 3.07
CA VAL A 78 -22.14 11.77 3.11
C VAL A 78 -23.64 11.87 3.38
N ARG A 79 -24.07 12.65 4.38
CA ARG A 79 -25.49 12.88 4.67
C ARG A 79 -26.25 13.43 3.46
N LYS A 80 -25.66 14.39 2.74
CA LYS A 80 -26.25 14.97 1.52
C LYS A 80 -26.38 13.92 0.41
N LYS A 81 -25.34 13.11 0.17
CA LYS A 81 -25.39 12.01 -0.81
C LYS A 81 -26.45 10.97 -0.47
N LEU A 82 -26.53 10.56 0.80
CA LEU A 82 -27.54 9.60 1.28
C LEU A 82 -28.97 10.16 1.16
N ALA A 83 -29.15 11.46 1.41
CA ALA A 83 -30.43 12.12 1.18
C ALA A 83 -30.79 12.11 -0.32
N VAL A 84 -29.86 12.47 -1.20
CA VAL A 84 -30.05 12.41 -2.65
C VAL A 84 -30.41 11.00 -3.12
N GLU A 85 -29.74 9.97 -2.60
CA GLU A 85 -30.06 8.56 -2.90
C GLU A 85 -31.47 8.15 -2.45
N LYS A 86 -32.02 8.76 -1.40
CA LYS A 86 -33.37 8.49 -0.91
C LYS A 86 -34.45 9.20 -1.74
N PHE A 87 -34.17 10.39 -2.24
CA PHE A 87 -35.16 11.25 -2.92
C PHE A 87 -35.08 11.19 -4.45
N VAL A 88 -33.96 10.76 -5.03
CA VAL A 88 -33.78 10.64 -6.49
C VAL A 88 -33.87 9.16 -6.87
N PRO A 89 -34.97 8.73 -7.55
CA PRO A 89 -35.21 7.32 -7.89
C PRO A 89 -34.04 6.64 -8.62
N PHE A 90 -33.33 7.38 -9.47
CA PHE A 90 -32.25 6.87 -10.30
C PHE A 90 -30.85 6.95 -9.67
N ALA A 91 -30.67 7.65 -8.54
CA ALA A 91 -29.34 7.88 -7.97
C ALA A 91 -28.70 6.58 -7.42
N LYS A 92 -29.51 5.74 -6.80
CA LYS A 92 -29.09 4.41 -6.32
C LYS A 92 -28.70 3.49 -7.48
N GLU A 93 -29.52 3.46 -8.52
CA GLU A 93 -29.27 2.66 -9.72
C GLU A 93 -28.01 3.14 -10.46
N HIS A 94 -27.82 4.45 -10.60
CA HIS A 94 -26.62 5.01 -11.23
C HIS A 94 -25.35 4.70 -10.43
N ARG A 95 -25.41 4.75 -9.09
CA ARG A 95 -24.28 4.33 -8.23
C ARG A 95 -23.99 2.84 -8.41
N GLU A 96 -25.01 1.99 -8.41
CA GLU A 96 -24.85 0.55 -8.62
C GLU A 96 -24.25 0.24 -9.99
N LYS A 97 -24.71 0.91 -11.06
CA LYS A 97 -24.12 0.79 -12.41
C LYS A 97 -22.65 1.21 -12.41
N ARG A 98 -22.32 2.36 -11.85
CA ARG A 98 -20.93 2.85 -11.77
C ARG A 98 -20.03 1.92 -10.96
N LEU A 99 -20.53 1.34 -9.88
CA LEU A 99 -19.81 0.34 -9.10
C LEU A 99 -19.58 -0.94 -9.91
N LYS A 100 -20.60 -1.43 -10.63
CA LYS A 100 -20.45 -2.59 -11.54
C LYS A 100 -19.44 -2.33 -12.66
N GLU A 101 -19.44 -1.15 -13.25
CA GLU A 101 -18.45 -0.75 -14.26
C GLU A 101 -17.03 -0.67 -13.68
N ILE A 102 -16.86 -0.12 -12.47
CA ILE A 102 -15.56 -0.12 -11.78
C ILE A 102 -15.11 -1.55 -11.49
N GLN A 103 -16.01 -2.39 -10.97
CA GLN A 103 -15.72 -3.79 -10.65
C GLN A 103 -15.29 -4.55 -11.91
N SER A 104 -16.04 -4.44 -13.00
CA SER A 104 -15.68 -5.08 -14.26
C SER A 104 -14.32 -4.61 -14.79
N ARG A 105 -14.01 -3.31 -14.71
CA ARG A 105 -12.67 -2.80 -15.09
C ARG A 105 -11.57 -3.35 -14.19
N TYR A 106 -11.83 -3.48 -12.89
CA TYR A 106 -10.90 -4.07 -11.95
C TYR A 106 -10.65 -5.55 -12.26
N ASP A 107 -11.71 -6.33 -12.44
CA ASP A 107 -11.64 -7.77 -12.75
C ASP A 107 -10.87 -8.03 -14.05
N ASN A 108 -11.18 -7.28 -15.12
CA ASN A 108 -10.44 -7.36 -16.39
C ASN A 108 -8.94 -7.03 -16.20
N LYS A 109 -8.63 -6.08 -15.30
CA LYS A 109 -7.23 -5.73 -15.03
C LYS A 109 -6.54 -6.80 -14.19
N VAL A 110 -7.24 -7.45 -13.26
CA VAL A 110 -6.74 -8.60 -12.51
C VAL A 110 -6.36 -9.73 -13.46
N GLU A 111 -7.20 -10.06 -14.44
CA GLU A 111 -6.87 -11.07 -15.46
C GLU A 111 -5.60 -10.71 -16.25
N SER A 112 -5.45 -9.44 -16.63
CA SER A 112 -4.24 -8.96 -17.31
C SER A 112 -2.98 -9.11 -16.45
N VAL A 113 -3.08 -8.82 -15.16
CA VAL A 113 -1.96 -8.97 -14.20
C VAL A 113 -1.62 -10.45 -14.01
N ILE A 114 -2.63 -11.32 -13.89
CA ILE A 114 -2.44 -12.77 -13.79
C ILE A 114 -1.74 -13.30 -15.05
N ALA A 115 -2.16 -12.87 -16.24
CA ALA A 115 -1.54 -13.27 -17.50
C ALA A 115 -0.07 -12.85 -17.57
N ALA A 116 0.26 -11.59 -17.23
CA ALA A 116 1.64 -11.09 -17.22
C ALA A 116 2.52 -11.84 -16.19
N ARG A 117 1.98 -12.14 -15.01
CA ARG A 117 2.66 -12.94 -13.98
C ARG A 117 2.97 -14.35 -14.48
N ASN A 118 2.00 -15.00 -15.12
CA ASN A 118 2.16 -16.34 -15.66
C ASN A 118 3.21 -16.36 -16.78
N GLU A 119 3.19 -15.34 -17.65
CA GLU A 119 4.16 -15.17 -18.74
C GLU A 119 5.58 -14.97 -18.20
N LEU A 120 5.75 -14.14 -17.17
CA LEU A 120 7.03 -13.97 -16.49
C LEU A 120 7.61 -15.31 -16.00
N LEU A 121 6.78 -16.14 -15.36
CA LEU A 121 7.22 -17.45 -14.88
C LEU A 121 7.60 -18.41 -16.02
N LYS A 122 6.89 -18.36 -17.16
CA LYS A 122 7.23 -19.14 -18.36
C LYS A 122 8.57 -18.71 -18.93
N GLN A 123 8.81 -17.40 -19.08
CA GLN A 123 10.09 -16.87 -19.57
C GLN A 123 11.25 -17.17 -18.61
N LEU A 124 11.02 -17.09 -17.29
CA LEU A 124 12.02 -17.52 -16.30
C LEU A 124 12.36 -19.01 -16.42
N ALA A 125 11.35 -19.86 -16.68
CA ALA A 125 11.57 -21.28 -16.90
C ALA A 125 12.35 -21.55 -18.18
N GLU A 126 12.06 -20.85 -19.28
CA GLU A 126 12.83 -20.95 -20.53
C GLU A 126 14.30 -20.52 -20.33
N LEU A 127 14.55 -19.42 -19.61
CA LEU A 127 15.91 -19.02 -19.24
C LEU A 127 16.62 -20.09 -18.40
N GLY A 128 15.90 -20.74 -17.49
CA GLY A 128 16.39 -21.87 -16.72
C GLY A 128 16.77 -23.09 -17.56
N GLN A 129 15.96 -23.40 -18.58
CA GLN A 129 16.23 -24.48 -19.53
C GLN A 129 17.49 -24.18 -20.36
N ILE A 130 17.60 -22.98 -20.90
CA ILE A 130 18.78 -22.53 -21.66
C ILE A 130 20.05 -22.61 -20.79
N LYS A 131 19.96 -22.20 -19.52
CA LYS A 131 21.07 -22.35 -18.55
C LYS A 131 21.46 -23.81 -18.34
N SER A 132 20.47 -24.69 -18.25
CA SER A 132 20.70 -26.13 -18.07
C SER A 132 21.36 -26.78 -19.29
N GLU A 133 21.05 -26.33 -20.51
CA GLU A 133 21.70 -26.81 -21.74
C GLU A 133 23.22 -26.57 -21.70
N ILE A 134 23.67 -25.41 -21.24
CA ILE A 134 25.11 -25.12 -21.12
C ILE A 134 25.75 -25.95 -20.00
N GLY A 135 25.02 -26.23 -18.92
CA GLY A 135 25.43 -27.21 -17.91
C GLY A 135 25.68 -28.59 -18.52
N ASN A 136 24.75 -29.08 -19.34
CA ASN A 136 24.86 -30.37 -20.02
C ASN A 136 26.04 -30.41 -21.01
N VAL A 137 26.21 -29.37 -21.84
CA VAL A 137 27.34 -29.28 -22.78
C VAL A 137 28.68 -29.29 -22.05
N ASN A 138 28.79 -28.54 -20.94
CA ASN A 138 30.01 -28.54 -20.12
C ASN A 138 30.23 -29.92 -19.46
N GLN A 139 29.18 -30.61 -19.02
CA GLN A 139 29.28 -31.96 -18.46
C GLN A 139 29.73 -32.98 -19.52
N GLU A 140 29.16 -32.96 -20.71
CA GLU A 140 29.56 -33.83 -21.83
C GLU A 140 31.01 -33.60 -22.24
N TYR A 141 31.42 -32.33 -22.33
CA TYR A 141 32.80 -31.97 -22.63
C TYR A 141 33.78 -32.48 -21.56
N ASN A 142 33.46 -32.25 -20.28
CA ASN A 142 34.28 -32.73 -19.17
C ASN A 142 34.32 -34.25 -19.08
N LYS A 143 33.21 -34.93 -19.34
CA LYS A 143 33.16 -36.40 -19.42
C LYS A 143 34.08 -36.91 -20.53
N THR A 144 34.03 -36.30 -21.71
CA THR A 144 34.88 -36.67 -22.84
C THR A 144 36.37 -36.48 -22.51
N LEU A 145 36.73 -35.38 -21.85
CA LEU A 145 38.12 -35.15 -21.41
C LEU A 145 38.56 -36.16 -20.34
N PHE A 146 37.68 -36.48 -19.39
CA PHE A 146 37.93 -37.49 -18.36
C PHE A 146 38.17 -38.87 -19.00
N ASP A 147 37.33 -39.27 -19.96
CA ASP A 147 37.45 -40.53 -20.70
C ASP A 147 38.78 -40.60 -21.50
N LEU A 148 39.33 -39.45 -21.89
CA LEU A 148 40.64 -39.33 -22.55
C LEU A 148 41.83 -39.22 -21.58
N GLY A 149 41.59 -39.30 -20.26
CA GLY A 149 42.62 -39.21 -19.23
C GLY A 149 43.17 -37.79 -19.00
N ILE A 150 42.45 -36.76 -19.47
CA ILE A 150 42.84 -35.35 -19.36
C ILE A 150 42.19 -34.75 -18.10
N PRO A 151 42.96 -34.09 -17.20
CA PRO A 151 42.39 -33.43 -16.02
C PRO A 151 41.33 -32.39 -16.37
N THR A 152 40.17 -32.49 -15.72
CA THR A 152 38.94 -31.74 -16.06
C THR A 152 38.76 -30.42 -15.29
N GLU A 153 39.67 -30.08 -14.37
CA GLU A 153 39.50 -29.02 -13.37
C GLU A 153 39.33 -27.58 -13.91
N LYS A 154 39.46 -27.35 -15.23
CA LYS A 154 39.47 -26.00 -15.82
C LYS A 154 38.56 -25.78 -17.02
N TYR A 155 37.83 -26.79 -17.49
CA TYR A 155 37.15 -26.67 -18.76
C TYR A 155 35.63 -26.60 -18.61
N GLY A 156 35.15 -25.38 -18.40
CA GLY A 156 33.73 -25.05 -18.49
C GLY A 156 33.60 -23.59 -18.84
N ARG A 157 32.77 -23.26 -19.83
CA ARG A 157 32.36 -21.88 -20.07
C ARG A 157 31.09 -21.61 -19.28
N THR A 158 31.11 -20.60 -18.42
CA THR A 158 29.90 -20.06 -17.78
C THR A 158 29.21 -19.11 -18.76
N ILE A 159 27.87 -19.08 -18.75
CA ILE A 159 27.11 -18.01 -19.40
C ILE A 159 27.48 -16.70 -18.71
N ASN A 160 27.70 -15.65 -19.50
CA ASN A 160 27.69 -14.30 -18.95
C ASN A 160 26.23 -13.89 -18.72
N GLU A 161 25.71 -14.18 -17.52
CA GLU A 161 24.34 -13.87 -17.15
C GLU A 161 24.15 -12.35 -17.05
N ARG A 162 23.45 -11.75 -18.03
CA ARG A 162 22.91 -10.40 -17.84
C ARG A 162 21.79 -10.51 -16.83
N LYS A 163 22.02 -10.03 -15.61
CA LYS A 163 20.97 -9.92 -14.60
C LYS A 163 19.91 -8.91 -15.07
N VAL A 164 18.77 -9.40 -15.55
CA VAL A 164 17.62 -8.58 -16.00
C VAL A 164 16.69 -8.24 -14.81
N TYR A 165 17.03 -8.69 -13.58
CA TYR A 165 16.24 -8.56 -12.36
C TYR A 165 17.14 -8.31 -11.14
N SER A 166 16.53 -8.05 -9.97
CA SER A 166 17.15 -7.78 -8.66
C SER A 166 18.44 -8.61 -8.42
N PRO A 167 19.46 -8.07 -7.71
CA PRO A 167 20.81 -8.66 -7.60
C PRO A 167 20.88 -10.15 -7.21
N LYS A 168 19.81 -10.69 -6.64
CA LYS A 168 19.65 -12.07 -6.17
C LYS A 168 18.99 -13.03 -7.17
N ASP A 169 18.82 -12.65 -8.44
CA ASP A 169 18.23 -13.48 -9.50
C ASP A 169 16.72 -13.79 -9.34
N TYR A 170 16.08 -13.18 -8.34
CA TYR A 170 14.64 -13.18 -8.10
C TYR A 170 14.19 -11.84 -7.48
N THR A 171 12.90 -11.55 -7.55
CA THR A 171 12.30 -10.39 -6.87
C THR A 171 11.78 -10.82 -5.49
N PRO A 172 12.15 -10.11 -4.39
CA PRO A 172 11.63 -10.39 -3.05
C PRO A 172 10.10 -10.43 -3.03
N GLU A 173 9.52 -11.33 -2.24
CA GLU A 173 8.06 -11.51 -2.13
C GLU A 173 7.32 -10.21 -1.79
N GLU A 174 7.92 -9.36 -0.93
CA GLU A 174 7.38 -8.04 -0.57
C GLU A 174 7.25 -7.08 -1.77
N LEU A 175 8.02 -7.32 -2.84
CA LEU A 175 8.03 -6.57 -4.09
C LEU A 175 7.34 -7.33 -5.24
N CYS A 176 6.80 -8.51 -4.97
CA CYS A 176 6.23 -9.40 -5.97
C CYS A 176 4.75 -9.69 -5.69
N LEU A 177 3.85 -9.16 -6.52
CA LEU A 177 2.40 -9.35 -6.39
C LEU A 177 2.02 -10.84 -6.50
N GLY A 178 1.77 -11.46 -5.33
CA GLY A 178 1.26 -12.83 -5.23
C GLY A 178 2.23 -13.91 -5.74
N LEU A 179 3.53 -13.62 -5.79
CA LEU A 179 4.58 -14.57 -6.17
C LEU A 179 5.59 -14.75 -5.04
N LYS A 180 5.58 -15.93 -4.44
CA LYS A 180 6.65 -16.33 -3.51
C LYS A 180 7.99 -16.39 -4.24
N THR A 181 9.04 -15.94 -3.56
CA THR A 181 10.42 -16.07 -4.04
C THR A 181 10.75 -17.50 -4.44
N GLU A 182 10.37 -18.49 -3.62
CA GLU A 182 10.59 -19.92 -3.90
C GLU A 182 10.00 -20.37 -5.24
N THR A 183 8.85 -19.80 -5.63
CA THR A 183 8.22 -20.14 -6.93
C THR A 183 9.04 -19.63 -8.10
N GLN A 184 9.60 -18.43 -7.98
CA GLN A 184 10.45 -17.82 -9.00
C GLN A 184 11.79 -18.56 -9.11
N GLU A 185 12.42 -18.87 -7.96
CA GLU A 185 13.66 -19.65 -7.90
C GLU A 185 13.47 -21.03 -8.51
N ARG A 186 12.37 -21.71 -8.20
CA ARG A 186 12.08 -23.04 -8.76
C ARG A 186 11.85 -22.97 -10.27
N ALA A 187 11.13 -21.95 -10.76
CA ALA A 187 10.93 -21.77 -12.20
C ALA A 187 12.27 -21.62 -12.92
N TYR A 188 13.14 -20.73 -12.42
CA TYR A 188 14.45 -20.47 -13.02
C TYR A 188 15.44 -21.63 -12.86
N SER A 189 15.49 -22.30 -11.71
CA SER A 189 16.46 -23.39 -11.46
C SER A 189 16.07 -24.70 -12.13
N SER A 190 14.78 -25.04 -12.16
CA SER A 190 14.30 -26.33 -12.69
C SER A 190 13.76 -26.26 -14.11
N GLY A 191 13.57 -25.05 -14.65
CA GLY A 191 12.94 -24.84 -15.95
C GLY A 191 11.47 -25.27 -15.99
N ARG A 192 10.79 -25.33 -14.83
CA ARG A 192 9.40 -25.80 -14.70
C ARG A 192 8.54 -24.79 -13.95
N VAL A 193 7.36 -24.51 -14.50
CA VAL A 193 6.35 -23.64 -13.86
C VAL A 193 5.32 -24.44 -13.04
N PRO A 194 4.69 -23.83 -12.01
CA PRO A 194 3.58 -24.42 -11.28
C PRO A 194 2.38 -24.80 -12.17
N ALA A 195 1.56 -25.75 -11.71
CA ALA A 195 0.41 -26.24 -12.49
C ALA A 195 -0.63 -25.16 -12.82
N TRP A 196 -0.81 -24.16 -11.96
CA TRP A 196 -1.75 -23.04 -12.17
C TRP A 196 -1.26 -22.01 -13.20
N VAL A 197 -0.02 -22.13 -13.69
CA VAL A 197 0.55 -21.31 -14.77
C VAL A 197 0.31 -21.94 -16.15
N LYS A 198 0.01 -23.25 -16.18
CA LYS A 198 -0.23 -24.01 -17.42
C LYS A 198 -1.54 -23.61 -18.09
#